data_AF-A0A9E0WS12-F1
#
_entry.id   AF-A0A9E0WS12-F1
#
_cell.length_a   1.000
_cell.length_b   1.000
_cell.length_c   1.000
_cell.angle_alpha   90.00
_cell.angle_beta   90.00
_cell.angle_gamma   90.00
#
_symmetry.space_group_name_H-M   'P 1'
#
loop_
_entity.id
_entity.type
_entity.pdbx_description
1 polymer ?
#
loop_
_entity_poly.entity_id
_entity_poly.type
_entity_poly.pdbx_seq_one_letter_code
_entity_poly.pdbx_strand_id
1 'polypeptide(L)'
;YGLATYGNAGWLREQVCMYMCPYARFQSSMFDRDTLVISYDEKRGEPRGPLGKEPQERTGLGDCIDCTMCVQVCPTGIDIRKGLQYECIGCAACIDACDTVMDKIDKPRGLIRYTTENALQNGLSLAQIKKRALRPRVLIYGALLLLVVAVTFGSLLTRTSVKLDVLRDRGVMGREVEDGMIENVYRLQIMNTDEASHRFQILVDGIDTIKLATPNEVWLESTGSRILPLKIRVDHGKGKPGSNPIHIEVRAIDNDRMRTREKAVFFVPR
;
A
#
# COMPACT_ATOMS: atom_id res chain seq x y z
N TYR A 1 -21.04 2.42 -3.00
CA TYR A 1 -19.79 2.03 -3.69
C TYR A 1 -19.97 0.92 -4.72
N GLY A 2 -20.63 -0.20 -4.41
CA GLY A 2 -20.79 -1.33 -5.35
C GLY A 2 -21.40 -0.99 -6.72
N LEU A 3 -22.41 -0.11 -6.78
CA LEU A 3 -23.03 0.31 -8.05
C LEU A 3 -22.05 1.07 -8.97
N ALA A 4 -21.22 1.93 -8.39
CA ALA A 4 -20.17 2.63 -9.14
C ALA A 4 -19.09 1.66 -9.62
N THR A 5 -18.69 0.70 -8.79
CA THR A 5 -17.74 -0.34 -9.18
C THR A 5 -18.29 -1.20 -10.32
N TYR A 6 -19.55 -1.63 -10.24
CA TYR A 6 -20.21 -2.41 -11.30
C TYR A 6 -20.38 -1.59 -12.59
N GLY A 7 -20.80 -0.34 -12.48
CA GLY A 7 -20.93 0.56 -13.63
C GLY A 7 -19.59 0.77 -14.34
N ASN A 8 -18.52 1.04 -13.58
CA ASN A 8 -17.20 1.32 -14.14
C ASN A 8 -16.53 0.05 -14.70
N ALA A 9 -16.40 -1.01 -13.88
CA ALA A 9 -15.65 -2.20 -14.27
C ALA A 9 -16.47 -3.21 -15.08
N GLY A 10 -17.79 -3.27 -14.85
CA GLY A 10 -18.69 -4.24 -15.48
C GLY A 10 -19.31 -3.73 -16.78
N TRP A 11 -19.89 -2.54 -16.76
CA TRP A 11 -20.61 -1.97 -17.90
C TRP A 11 -19.71 -1.14 -18.82
N LEU A 12 -18.98 -0.16 -18.28
CA LEU A 12 -18.13 0.74 -19.06
C LEU A 12 -16.81 0.07 -19.49
N ARG A 13 -16.27 -0.87 -18.70
CA ARG A 13 -15.12 -1.73 -19.04
C ARG A 13 -13.95 -0.92 -19.61
N GLU A 14 -13.58 -1.17 -20.87
CA GLU A 14 -12.48 -0.51 -21.58
C GLU A 14 -12.66 1.00 -21.79
N GLN A 15 -13.90 1.51 -21.77
CA GLN A 15 -14.16 2.95 -21.88
C GLN A 15 -13.56 3.73 -20.72
N VAL A 16 -13.55 3.13 -19.52
CA VAL A 16 -12.89 3.72 -18.34
C VAL A 16 -11.40 3.83 -18.59
N CYS A 17 -10.77 2.76 -19.11
CA CYS A 17 -9.33 2.74 -19.39
C CYS A 17 -8.94 3.75 -20.48
N MET A 18 -9.75 3.92 -21.53
CA MET A 18 -9.45 4.80 -22.65
C MET A 18 -9.68 6.29 -22.35
N TYR A 19 -10.78 6.63 -21.68
CA TYR A 19 -11.24 8.02 -21.57
C TYR A 19 -11.16 8.61 -20.17
N MET A 20 -11.26 7.78 -19.13
CA MET A 20 -11.35 8.26 -17.74
C MET A 20 -10.05 8.05 -16.96
N CYS A 21 -9.33 6.97 -17.25
CA CYS A 21 -8.19 6.54 -16.48
C CYS A 21 -6.92 7.27 -16.93
N PRO A 22 -6.38 8.21 -16.13
CA PRO A 22 -5.13 8.87 -16.48
C PRO A 22 -3.95 7.88 -16.45
N TYR A 23 -4.10 6.74 -15.77
CA TYR A 23 -3.05 5.74 -15.61
C TYR A 23 -2.55 5.16 -16.94
N ALA A 24 -3.43 4.91 -17.92
CA ALA A 24 -3.00 4.39 -19.22
C ALA A 24 -1.99 5.33 -19.92
N ARG A 25 -2.18 6.65 -19.75
CA ARG A 25 -1.26 7.68 -20.27
C ARG A 25 0.02 7.81 -19.44
N PHE A 26 -0.05 7.61 -18.12
CA PHE A 26 1.13 7.59 -17.29
C PHE A 26 1.95 6.31 -17.47
N GLN A 27 1.32 5.17 -17.75
CA GLN A 27 2.04 3.92 -18.02
C GLN A 27 2.91 4.01 -19.26
N SER A 28 2.44 4.66 -20.33
CA SER A 28 3.24 4.80 -21.55
C SER A 28 4.51 5.62 -21.33
N SER A 29 4.52 6.58 -20.40
CA SER A 29 5.74 7.33 -20.02
C SER A 29 6.68 6.55 -19.09
N MET A 30 6.18 5.51 -18.41
CA MET A 30 6.98 4.60 -17.59
C MET A 30 7.66 3.49 -18.38
N PHE A 31 7.30 3.30 -19.65
CA PHE A 31 7.89 2.28 -20.50
C PHE A 31 9.32 2.64 -20.92
N ASP A 32 10.20 1.65 -20.90
CA ASP A 32 11.53 1.71 -21.47
C ASP A 32 11.70 0.59 -22.51
N ARG A 33 12.83 0.62 -23.24
CA ARG A 33 13.11 -0.34 -24.32
C ARG A 33 13.22 -1.80 -23.86
N ASP A 34 13.35 -2.02 -22.56
CA ASP A 34 13.41 -3.33 -21.91
C ASP A 34 12.13 -3.65 -21.13
N THR A 35 11.06 -2.87 -21.29
CA THR A 35 9.73 -3.19 -20.76
C THR A 35 9.09 -4.29 -21.60
N LEU A 36 8.60 -5.33 -20.93
CA LEU A 36 7.90 -6.43 -21.58
C LEU A 36 6.49 -5.97 -21.99
N VAL A 37 6.27 -5.89 -23.30
CA VAL A 37 5.00 -5.46 -23.91
C VAL A 37 4.57 -6.46 -24.98
N ILE A 38 3.30 -6.41 -25.36
CA ILE A 38 2.82 -7.15 -26.53
C ILE A 38 3.25 -6.36 -27.77
N SER A 39 3.94 -7.01 -28.70
CA SER A 39 4.42 -6.33 -29.91
C SER A 39 4.43 -7.26 -31.12
N TYR A 40 4.25 -6.64 -32.29
CA TYR A 40 4.38 -7.25 -33.59
C TYR A 40 5.85 -7.28 -34.04
N ASP A 41 6.29 -8.40 -34.60
CA ASP A 41 7.64 -8.55 -35.14
C ASP A 41 7.71 -8.02 -36.59
N GLU A 42 7.99 -6.73 -36.73
CA GLU A 42 8.05 -6.06 -38.03
C GLU A 42 9.08 -6.70 -38.98
N LYS A 43 10.25 -7.10 -38.46
CA LYS A 43 11.30 -7.72 -39.29
C LYS A 43 10.89 -9.05 -39.90
N ARG A 44 10.05 -9.79 -39.18
CA ARG A 44 9.52 -11.08 -39.62
C ARG A 44 8.26 -10.92 -40.48
N GLY A 45 7.42 -9.96 -40.13
CA GLY A 45 6.10 -9.79 -40.71
C GLY A 45 6.06 -8.95 -41.98
N GLU A 46 7.00 -8.02 -42.16
CA GLU A 46 7.01 -7.05 -43.25
C GLU A 46 8.03 -7.39 -44.37
N PRO A 47 7.72 -7.08 -45.65
CA PRO A 47 6.47 -6.48 -46.13
C PRO A 47 5.32 -7.50 -46.09
N ARG A 48 4.21 -7.11 -45.47
CA ARG A 48 3.01 -7.97 -45.39
C ARG A 48 2.27 -8.02 -46.72
N GLY A 49 1.56 -9.11 -46.96
CA GLY A 49 0.72 -9.26 -48.14
C GLY A 49 -0.23 -10.45 -48.04
N PRO A 50 -1.26 -10.52 -48.90
CA PRO A 50 -2.28 -11.56 -48.82
C PRO A 50 -1.71 -12.96 -48.98
N LEU A 51 -2.40 -13.96 -48.43
CA LEU A 51 -2.07 -15.36 -48.66
C LEU A 51 -2.30 -15.67 -50.15
N GLY A 52 -1.20 -15.73 -50.91
CA GLY A 52 -1.22 -16.10 -52.33
C GLY A 52 -1.73 -17.53 -52.52
N LYS A 53 -2.27 -17.82 -53.70
CA LYS A 53 -2.68 -19.18 -54.08
C LYS A 53 -1.48 -20.05 -54.41
N GLU A 54 -0.43 -19.46 -54.96
CA GLU A 54 0.82 -20.14 -55.27
C GLU A 54 1.97 -19.62 -54.41
N PRO A 55 2.92 -20.49 -53.98
CA PRO A 55 4.06 -20.08 -53.17
C PRO A 55 4.90 -18.95 -53.78
N GLN A 56 5.01 -18.91 -55.12
CA GLN A 56 5.74 -17.91 -55.87
C GLN A 56 5.14 -16.50 -55.73
N GLU A 57 3.85 -16.38 -55.45
CA GLU A 57 3.18 -15.08 -55.23
C GLU A 57 3.61 -14.43 -53.91
N ARG A 58 4.26 -15.18 -53.01
CA ARG A 58 4.76 -14.68 -51.72
C ARG A 58 6.27 -14.46 -51.69
N THR A 59 6.95 -14.51 -52.84
CA THR A 59 8.40 -14.28 -52.90
C THR A 59 8.71 -12.84 -52.46
N GLY A 60 9.48 -12.68 -51.36
CA GLY A 60 9.83 -11.38 -50.81
C GLY A 60 8.81 -10.78 -49.82
N LEU A 61 7.71 -11.47 -49.52
CA LEU A 61 6.78 -11.09 -48.45
C LEU A 61 7.18 -11.71 -47.10
N GLY A 62 6.88 -10.99 -46.03
CA GLY A 62 7.03 -11.48 -44.66
C GLY A 62 5.98 -12.51 -44.26
N ASP A 63 6.01 -12.93 -43.01
CA ASP A 63 5.10 -13.94 -42.47
C ASP A 63 3.68 -13.41 -42.21
N CYS A 64 3.47 -12.09 -42.18
CA CYS A 64 2.13 -11.52 -42.01
C CYS A 64 1.33 -11.65 -43.31
N ILE A 65 0.12 -12.24 -43.21
CA ILE A 65 -0.78 -12.44 -44.35
C ILE A 65 -1.82 -11.32 -44.53
N ASP A 66 -1.69 -10.22 -43.79
CA ASP A 66 -2.61 -9.08 -43.79
C ASP A 66 -4.10 -9.41 -43.51
N CYS A 67 -4.38 -10.46 -42.73
CA CYS A 67 -5.75 -10.91 -42.44
C CYS A 67 -6.55 -10.00 -41.49
N THR A 68 -5.90 -9.03 -40.83
CA THR A 68 -6.49 -8.11 -39.83
C THR A 68 -7.14 -8.74 -38.58
N MET A 69 -7.04 -10.06 -38.38
CA MET A 69 -7.64 -10.74 -37.21
C MET A 69 -7.18 -10.14 -35.88
N CYS A 70 -5.91 -9.73 -35.77
CA CYS A 70 -5.37 -9.07 -34.57
C CYS A 70 -6.05 -7.73 -34.23
N VAL A 71 -6.57 -7.02 -35.23
CA VAL A 71 -7.32 -5.76 -35.08
C VAL A 71 -8.75 -6.05 -34.67
N GLN A 72 -9.38 -7.04 -35.31
CA GLN A 72 -10.79 -7.39 -35.05
C GLN A 72 -11.03 -7.94 -33.65
N VAL A 73 -10.06 -8.70 -33.09
CA VAL A 73 -10.16 -9.21 -31.72
C VAL A 73 -9.75 -8.19 -30.66
N CYS A 74 -9.23 -7.03 -31.07
CA CYS A 74 -8.77 -6.04 -30.12
C CYS A 74 -9.97 -5.29 -29.50
N PRO A 75 -10.18 -5.35 -28.18
CA PRO A 75 -11.30 -4.65 -27.54
C PRO A 75 -11.19 -3.13 -27.64
N THR A 76 -9.98 -2.58 -27.84
CA THR A 76 -9.75 -1.14 -28.02
C THR A 76 -9.58 -0.74 -29.49
N GLY A 77 -9.69 -1.68 -30.44
CA GLY A 77 -9.65 -1.40 -31.87
C GLY A 77 -8.28 -0.94 -32.41
N ILE A 78 -7.20 -1.15 -31.67
CA ILE A 78 -5.85 -0.79 -32.12
C ILE A 78 -5.32 -1.74 -33.19
N ASP A 79 -4.42 -1.24 -34.02
CA ASP A 79 -3.67 -2.05 -34.97
C ASP A 79 -2.25 -2.25 -34.44
N ILE A 80 -2.04 -3.38 -33.77
CA ILE A 80 -0.75 -3.74 -33.15
C ILE A 80 0.43 -3.76 -34.14
N ARG A 81 0.17 -3.80 -35.44
CA ARG A 81 1.18 -3.73 -36.50
C ARG A 81 1.70 -2.32 -36.75
N LYS A 82 1.10 -1.29 -36.12
CA LYS A 82 1.57 0.11 -36.14
C LYS A 82 2.47 0.44 -34.94
N GLY A 83 2.90 -0.58 -34.20
CA GLY A 83 3.76 -0.42 -33.03
C GLY A 83 2.97 -0.23 -31.73
N LEU A 84 3.66 0.29 -30.71
CA LEU A 84 3.11 0.46 -29.37
C LEU A 84 2.11 1.63 -29.33
N GLN A 85 0.87 1.33 -28.97
CA GLN A 85 -0.22 2.30 -28.82
C GLN A 85 -0.66 2.34 -27.36
N TYR A 86 -0.91 3.53 -26.81
CA TYR A 86 -1.23 3.71 -25.38
C TYR A 86 -2.61 3.16 -25.01
N GLU A 87 -3.48 2.93 -26.00
CA GLU A 87 -4.78 2.29 -25.86
C GLU A 87 -4.68 0.76 -25.69
N CYS A 88 -3.48 0.18 -25.84
CA CYS A 88 -3.28 -1.25 -25.60
C CYS A 88 -3.45 -1.59 -24.11
N ILE A 89 -4.44 -2.40 -23.78
CA ILE A 89 -4.69 -2.85 -22.40
C ILE A 89 -3.96 -4.15 -22.02
N GLY A 90 -3.07 -4.68 -22.88
CA GLY A 90 -2.26 -5.85 -22.56
C GLY A 90 -3.02 -7.19 -22.46
N CYS A 91 -4.21 -7.32 -23.05
CA CYS A 91 -5.08 -8.50 -22.90
C CYS A 91 -4.67 -9.76 -23.69
N ALA A 92 -3.64 -9.68 -24.55
CA ALA A 92 -3.13 -10.79 -25.37
C ALA A 92 -4.07 -11.44 -26.41
N ALA A 93 -5.31 -10.98 -26.57
CA ALA A 93 -6.24 -11.53 -27.57
C ALA A 93 -5.67 -11.53 -29.01
N CYS A 94 -4.86 -10.53 -29.36
CA CYS A 94 -4.20 -10.45 -30.65
C CYS A 94 -3.10 -11.51 -30.86
N ILE A 95 -2.47 -12.01 -29.79
CA ILE A 95 -1.50 -13.10 -29.83
C ILE A 95 -2.23 -14.38 -30.22
N ASP A 96 -3.27 -14.75 -29.48
CA ASP A 96 -4.02 -15.99 -29.69
C ASP A 96 -4.64 -16.04 -31.10
N ALA A 97 -5.22 -14.93 -31.55
CA ALA A 97 -5.80 -14.82 -32.88
C ALA A 97 -4.75 -14.94 -34.00
N CYS A 98 -3.57 -14.32 -33.80
CA CYS A 98 -2.48 -14.40 -34.76
C CYS A 98 -1.90 -15.80 -34.82
N ASP A 99 -1.62 -16.42 -33.68
CA ASP A 99 -1.06 -17.78 -33.62
C ASP A 99 -2.01 -18.80 -34.23
N THR A 100 -3.32 -18.65 -34.04
CA THR A 100 -4.33 -19.48 -34.72
C THR A 100 -4.26 -19.35 -36.26
N VAL A 101 -3.97 -18.16 -36.78
CA VAL A 101 -3.75 -17.96 -38.23
C VAL A 101 -2.43 -18.58 -38.67
N MET A 102 -1.35 -18.38 -37.90
CA MET A 102 -0.03 -18.93 -38.19
C MET A 102 -0.05 -20.46 -38.26
N ASP A 103 -0.75 -21.11 -37.32
CA ASP A 103 -0.94 -22.56 -37.30
C ASP A 103 -1.66 -23.06 -38.56
N LYS A 104 -2.68 -22.34 -39.05
CA LYS A 104 -3.45 -22.72 -40.25
C LYS A 104 -2.64 -22.62 -41.55
N ILE A 105 -1.64 -21.74 -41.59
CA ILE A 105 -0.77 -21.54 -42.75
C ILE A 105 0.59 -22.23 -42.59
N ASP A 106 0.74 -23.08 -41.58
CA ASP A 106 1.96 -23.82 -41.26
C ASP A 106 3.20 -22.93 -41.10
N LYS A 107 3.04 -21.80 -40.38
CA LYS A 107 4.12 -20.88 -40.05
C LYS A 107 4.39 -20.86 -38.54
N PRO A 108 5.62 -20.56 -38.10
CA PRO A 108 5.93 -20.52 -36.67
C PRO A 108 5.07 -19.51 -35.90
N ARG A 109 4.69 -19.81 -34.67
CA ARG A 109 3.98 -18.89 -33.78
C ARG A 109 4.81 -17.67 -33.39
N GLY A 110 4.18 -16.71 -32.72
CA GLY A 110 4.85 -15.57 -32.10
C GLY A 110 5.19 -14.44 -33.06
N LEU A 111 4.42 -14.28 -34.14
CA LEU A 111 4.50 -13.07 -34.98
C LEU A 111 4.06 -11.83 -34.17
N ILE A 112 3.09 -11.99 -33.28
CA ILE A 112 2.79 -11.07 -32.18
C ILE A 112 3.09 -11.82 -30.89
N ARG A 113 3.85 -11.22 -29.96
CA ARG A 113 4.27 -11.90 -28.71
C ARG A 113 4.60 -10.90 -27.61
N TYR A 114 4.70 -11.39 -26.38
CA TYR A 114 5.36 -10.65 -25.30
C TYR A 114 6.86 -10.56 -25.58
N THR A 115 7.35 -9.35 -25.78
CA THR A 115 8.75 -9.08 -26.08
C THR A 115 9.12 -7.66 -25.61
N THR A 116 10.37 -7.27 -25.79
CA THR A 116 10.84 -5.91 -25.54
C THR A 116 11.27 -5.29 -26.86
N GLU A 117 11.28 -3.96 -26.94
CA GLU A 117 11.78 -3.25 -28.13
C GLU A 117 13.23 -3.63 -28.42
N ASN A 118 14.07 -3.72 -27.39
CA ASN A 118 15.46 -4.17 -27.52
C ASN A 118 15.57 -5.60 -28.06
N ALA A 119 14.65 -6.50 -27.70
CA ALA A 119 14.64 -7.86 -28.20
C ALA A 119 14.24 -7.95 -29.67
N LEU A 120 13.27 -7.15 -30.11
CA LEU A 120 12.89 -7.06 -31.53
C LEU A 120 14.02 -6.45 -32.37
N GLN A 121 14.67 -5.40 -31.87
CA GLN A 121 15.76 -4.72 -32.60
C GLN A 121 17.03 -5.58 -32.68
N ASN A 122 17.41 -6.26 -31.59
CA ASN A 122 18.69 -6.97 -31.50
C ASN A 122 18.58 -8.50 -31.58
N GLY A 123 17.38 -9.06 -31.81
CA GLY A 123 17.18 -10.51 -31.86
C GLY A 123 17.51 -11.22 -30.54
N LEU A 124 17.18 -10.60 -29.41
CA LEU A 124 17.54 -11.15 -28.10
C LEU A 124 16.69 -12.38 -27.75
N SER A 125 17.36 -13.40 -27.20
CA SER A 125 16.71 -14.58 -26.62
C SER A 125 15.98 -14.25 -25.31
N LEU A 126 15.04 -15.12 -24.91
CA LEU A 126 14.32 -14.99 -23.63
C LEU A 126 15.26 -14.94 -22.41
N ALA A 127 16.38 -15.66 -22.46
CA ALA A 127 17.39 -15.63 -21.39
C ALA A 127 18.05 -14.24 -21.28
N GLN A 128 18.33 -13.59 -22.41
CA GLN A 128 18.89 -12.24 -22.45
C GLN A 128 17.89 -11.19 -21.98
N ILE A 129 16.60 -11.33 -22.32
CA ILE A 129 15.53 -10.47 -21.81
C ILE A 129 15.46 -10.56 -20.28
N LYS A 130 15.45 -11.78 -19.72
CA LYS A 130 15.45 -12.00 -18.27
C LYS A 130 16.66 -11.38 -17.58
N LYS A 131 17.86 -11.49 -18.18
CA LYS A 131 19.07 -10.86 -17.65
C LYS A 131 18.96 -9.33 -17.63
N ARG A 132 18.37 -8.73 -18.67
CA ARG A 132 18.13 -7.27 -18.75
C ARG A 132 17.02 -6.77 -17.82
N ALA A 133 16.16 -7.65 -17.33
CA ALA A 133 15.20 -7.31 -16.28
C ALA A 133 15.90 -6.93 -14.96
N LEU A 134 17.09 -7.49 -14.68
CA LEU A 134 17.93 -7.18 -13.50
C LEU A 134 18.80 -5.93 -13.71
N ARG A 135 18.30 -4.92 -14.44
CA ARG A 135 19.02 -3.66 -14.68
C ARG A 135 19.12 -2.81 -13.40
N PRO A 136 20.16 -1.96 -13.25
CA PRO A 136 20.38 -1.18 -12.02
C PRO A 136 19.17 -0.38 -11.55
N ARG A 137 18.42 0.24 -12.47
CA ARG A 137 17.20 1.01 -12.12
C ARG A 137 16.15 0.12 -11.42
N VAL A 138 15.91 -1.10 -11.91
CA VAL A 138 14.94 -2.04 -11.32
C VAL A 138 15.43 -2.51 -9.96
N LEU A 139 16.73 -2.80 -9.82
CA LEU A 139 17.32 -3.22 -8.55
C LEU A 139 17.22 -2.11 -7.48
N ILE A 140 17.47 -0.85 -7.86
CA ILE A 140 17.34 0.30 -6.95
C ILE A 140 15.88 0.46 -6.47
N TYR A 141 14.92 0.44 -7.39
CA TYR A 141 13.50 0.54 -7.02
C TYR A 141 13.03 -0.67 -6.19
N GLY A 142 13.48 -1.87 -6.53
CA GLY A 142 13.20 -3.08 -5.76
C GLY A 142 13.77 -3.02 -4.34
N ALA A 143 15.01 -2.54 -4.18
CA ALA A 143 15.63 -2.37 -2.88
C ALA A 143 14.91 -1.30 -2.03
N LEU A 144 14.53 -0.17 -2.63
CA LEU A 144 13.77 0.87 -1.94
C LEU A 144 12.39 0.35 -1.48
N LEU A 145 11.69 -0.38 -2.36
CA LEU A 145 10.42 -0.99 -2.01
C LEU A 145 10.57 -1.99 -0.86
N LEU A 146 11.58 -2.86 -0.92
CA LEU A 146 11.88 -3.82 0.15
C LEU A 146 12.20 -3.11 1.47
N LEU A 147 12.93 -1.99 1.43
CA LEU A 147 13.21 -1.19 2.61
C LEU A 147 11.92 -0.65 3.24
N VAL A 148 11.04 -0.05 2.44
CA VAL A 148 9.75 0.47 2.93
C VAL A 148 8.88 -0.64 3.50
N VAL A 149 8.82 -1.80 2.83
CA VAL A 149 8.08 -2.98 3.31
C VAL A 149 8.67 -3.47 4.63
N ALA A 150 9.99 -3.60 4.75
CA ALA A 150 10.66 -4.03 5.97
C ALA A 150 10.42 -3.06 7.13
N VAL A 151 10.51 -1.75 6.89
CA VAL A 151 10.21 -0.72 7.91
C VAL A 151 8.76 -0.79 8.34
N THR A 152 7.82 -0.92 7.39
CA THR A 152 6.39 -1.00 7.68
C THR A 152 6.06 -2.26 8.49
N PHE A 153 6.62 -3.41 8.09
CA PHE A 153 6.42 -4.67 8.79
C PHE A 153 7.06 -4.67 10.18
N GLY A 154 8.28 -4.15 10.29
CA GLY A 154 8.95 -3.94 11.57
C GLY A 154 8.13 -3.04 12.50
N SER A 155 7.63 -1.92 11.99
CA SER A 155 6.73 -1.01 12.72
C SER A 155 5.48 -1.73 13.22
N LEU A 156 4.83 -2.53 12.36
CA LEU A 156 3.64 -3.30 12.73
C LEU A 156 3.91 -4.33 13.83
N LEU A 157 5.05 -5.04 13.77
CA LEU A 157 5.45 -6.03 14.79
C LEU A 157 5.83 -5.39 16.13
N THR A 158 6.37 -4.18 16.11
CA THR A 158 6.77 -3.43 17.32
C THR A 158 5.67 -2.55 17.90
N ARG A 159 4.51 -2.48 17.24
CA ARG A 159 3.37 -1.67 17.69
C ARG A 159 2.88 -2.14 19.06
N THR A 160 2.81 -1.22 20.02
CA THR A 160 2.18 -1.48 21.31
C THR A 160 0.67 -1.53 21.17
N SER A 161 0.04 -2.58 21.70
CA SER A 161 -1.41 -2.79 21.61
C SER A 161 -2.24 -1.94 22.60
N VAL A 162 -1.62 -1.00 23.32
CA VAL A 162 -2.31 -0.07 24.25
C VAL A 162 -2.01 1.39 23.87
N LYS A 163 -3.04 2.22 23.90
CA LYS A 163 -2.93 3.68 23.78
C LYS A 163 -3.46 4.35 25.03
N LEU A 164 -2.79 5.42 25.45
CA LEU A 164 -3.13 6.22 26.62
C LEU A 164 -3.14 7.68 26.19
N ASP A 165 -4.25 8.38 26.43
CA ASP A 165 -4.32 9.83 26.30
C ASP A 165 -4.66 10.44 27.67
N VAL A 166 -3.84 11.40 28.11
CA VAL A 166 -4.05 12.11 29.37
C VAL A 166 -4.67 13.48 29.09
N LEU A 167 -5.97 13.61 29.34
CA LEU A 167 -6.67 14.89 29.17
C LEU A 167 -6.78 15.59 30.53
N ARG A 168 -6.04 16.68 30.71
CA ARG A 168 -6.22 17.56 31.88
C ARG A 168 -7.34 18.56 31.60
N ASP A 169 -8.26 18.71 32.55
CA ASP A 169 -9.24 19.80 32.48
C ASP A 169 -8.54 21.14 32.75
N ARG A 170 -8.73 22.13 31.87
CA ARG A 170 -8.11 23.45 32.02
C ARG A 170 -8.85 24.32 33.05
N GLY A 171 -10.11 23.99 33.37
CA GLY A 171 -10.94 24.76 34.30
C GLY A 171 -10.80 24.37 35.76
N VAL A 172 -10.11 23.26 36.08
CA VAL A 172 -9.95 22.75 37.44
C VAL A 172 -8.48 22.85 37.83
N MET A 173 -8.13 23.86 38.62
CA MET A 173 -6.82 23.94 39.28
C MET A 173 -6.76 22.91 40.42
N GLY A 174 -5.55 22.55 40.84
CA GLY A 174 -5.33 21.65 41.97
C GLY A 174 -6.12 22.11 43.19
N ARG A 175 -6.89 21.21 43.79
CA ARG A 175 -7.73 21.50 44.97
C ARG A 175 -7.05 20.94 46.21
N GLU A 176 -7.13 21.68 47.31
CA GLU A 176 -6.78 21.14 48.61
C GLU A 176 -7.93 20.28 49.12
N VAL A 177 -7.62 19.09 49.64
CA VAL A 177 -8.58 18.13 50.17
C VAL A 177 -8.34 17.99 51.68
N GLU A 178 -9.33 17.44 52.40
CA GLU A 178 -9.16 17.02 53.80
C GLU A 178 -7.84 16.24 53.96
N ASP A 179 -7.09 16.55 55.03
CA ASP A 179 -5.69 16.17 55.30
C ASP A 179 -4.59 17.07 54.70
N GLY A 180 -4.94 18.21 54.07
CA GLY A 180 -3.96 19.18 53.53
C GLY A 180 -3.26 18.72 52.24
N MET A 181 -3.68 17.56 51.70
CA MET A 181 -3.17 17.05 50.44
C MET A 181 -3.69 17.87 49.26
N ILE A 182 -2.84 18.04 48.25
CA ILE A 182 -3.22 18.66 46.99
C ILE A 182 -3.69 17.57 46.03
N GLU A 183 -4.88 17.74 45.44
CA GLU A 183 -5.47 16.81 44.48
C GLU A 183 -5.61 17.47 43.10
N ASN A 184 -5.15 16.77 42.07
CA ASN A 184 -5.38 17.14 40.67
C ASN A 184 -6.23 16.05 39.99
N VAL A 185 -7.14 16.47 39.11
CA VAL A 185 -8.04 15.56 38.38
C VAL A 185 -7.71 15.56 36.90
N TYR A 186 -7.63 14.36 36.32
CA TYR A 186 -7.37 14.11 34.91
C TYR A 186 -8.47 13.20 34.35
N ARG A 187 -8.69 13.25 33.04
CA ARG A 187 -9.46 12.25 32.31
C ARG A 187 -8.47 11.40 31.52
N LEU A 188 -8.33 10.14 31.90
CA LEU A 188 -7.52 9.17 31.16
C LEU A 188 -8.40 8.47 30.15
N GLN A 189 -8.00 8.51 28.88
CA GLN A 189 -8.57 7.66 27.85
C GLN A 189 -7.61 6.51 27.59
N ILE A 190 -8.04 5.30 27.91
CA ILE A 190 -7.26 4.08 27.69
C ILE A 190 -7.97 3.28 26.59
N MET A 191 -7.23 2.95 25.55
CA MET A 191 -7.74 2.15 24.43
C MET A 191 -6.91 0.87 24.30
N ASN A 192 -7.59 -0.26 24.47
CA ASN A 192 -7.07 -1.56 24.09
C ASN A 192 -7.23 -1.71 22.58
N THR A 193 -6.12 -1.92 21.88
CA THR A 193 -6.12 -2.17 20.43
C THR A 193 -5.76 -3.61 20.08
N ASP A 194 -5.67 -4.47 21.10
CA ASP A 194 -5.56 -5.91 20.93
C ASP A 194 -6.94 -6.55 20.70
N GLU A 195 -6.93 -7.73 20.10
CA GLU A 195 -8.14 -8.55 19.87
C GLU A 195 -8.51 -9.39 21.11
N ALA A 196 -7.66 -9.39 22.14
CA ALA A 196 -7.95 -9.99 23.45
C ALA A 196 -8.34 -8.94 24.49
N SER A 197 -9.10 -9.36 25.51
CA SER A 197 -9.44 -8.50 26.66
C SER A 197 -8.32 -8.53 27.70
N HIS A 198 -8.01 -7.37 28.29
CA HIS A 198 -6.87 -7.22 29.20
C HIS A 198 -7.22 -6.44 30.47
N ARG A 199 -6.48 -6.73 31.56
CA ARG A 199 -6.47 -5.92 32.79
C ARG A 199 -5.29 -4.99 32.76
N PHE A 200 -5.55 -3.70 32.85
CA PHE A 200 -4.53 -2.66 32.87
C PHE A 200 -4.36 -2.10 34.28
N GLN A 201 -3.12 -1.89 34.69
CA GLN A 201 -2.74 -1.20 35.90
C GLN A 201 -2.20 0.20 35.56
N ILE A 202 -2.69 1.21 36.27
CA ILE A 202 -2.29 2.61 36.17
C ILE A 202 -1.26 2.90 37.27
N LEU A 203 -0.14 3.48 36.88
CA LEU A 203 0.97 3.90 37.73
C LEU A 203 1.23 5.39 37.51
N VAL A 204 1.71 6.06 38.54
CA VAL A 204 2.07 7.48 38.47
C VAL A 204 3.40 7.72 39.17
N ASP A 205 4.23 8.57 38.58
CA ASP A 205 5.51 8.99 39.15
C ASP A 205 5.81 10.47 38.84
N GLY A 206 6.84 11.02 39.49
CA GLY A 206 7.39 12.35 39.20
C GLY A 206 7.44 13.29 40.40
N ILE A 207 6.73 13.00 41.49
CA ILE A 207 6.77 13.78 42.74
C ILE A 207 6.85 12.79 43.91
N ASP A 208 7.68 13.10 44.90
CA ASP A 208 7.74 12.34 46.14
C ASP A 208 6.36 12.34 46.82
N THR A 209 5.93 11.18 47.32
CA THR A 209 4.60 10.96 47.95
C THR A 209 3.39 10.96 47.02
N ILE A 210 3.59 11.00 45.69
CA ILE A 210 2.48 10.93 44.73
C ILE A 210 1.69 9.63 44.88
N LYS A 211 0.37 9.74 45.00
CA LYS A 211 -0.53 8.60 45.17
C LYS A 211 -1.77 8.75 44.29
N LEU A 212 -2.28 7.61 43.82
CA LEU A 212 -3.58 7.54 43.16
C LEU A 212 -4.68 7.47 44.21
N ALA A 213 -5.69 8.34 44.10
CA ALA A 213 -6.88 8.34 44.94
C ALA A 213 -8.07 7.61 44.28
N THR A 214 -7.89 7.11 43.06
CA THR A 214 -8.84 6.28 42.32
C THR A 214 -8.32 4.85 42.18
N PRO A 215 -9.19 3.86 41.93
CA PRO A 215 -8.75 2.50 41.60
C PRO A 215 -7.70 2.51 40.49
N ASN A 216 -6.63 1.77 40.69
CA ASN A 216 -5.50 1.70 39.77
C ASN A 216 -5.65 0.59 38.74
N GLU A 217 -6.74 -0.18 38.74
CA GLU A 217 -6.98 -1.28 37.81
C GLU A 217 -8.21 -1.04 36.93
N VAL A 218 -8.08 -1.39 35.65
CA VAL A 218 -9.13 -1.19 34.64
C VAL A 218 -9.22 -2.42 33.75
N TRP A 219 -10.41 -2.99 33.64
CA TRP A 219 -10.71 -4.01 32.65
C TRP A 219 -11.17 -3.37 31.33
N LEU A 220 -10.53 -3.74 30.22
CA LEU A 220 -10.95 -3.38 28.87
C LEU A 220 -11.20 -4.63 28.05
N GLU A 221 -12.31 -4.63 27.33
CA GLU A 221 -12.60 -5.65 26.33
C GLU A 221 -11.68 -5.53 25.12
N SER A 222 -11.66 -6.58 24.30
CA SER A 222 -11.06 -6.58 22.96
C SER A 222 -11.45 -5.33 22.18
N THR A 223 -10.46 -4.62 21.63
CA THR A 223 -10.64 -3.37 20.87
C THR A 223 -11.41 -2.25 21.60
N GLY A 224 -11.58 -2.37 22.92
CA GLY A 224 -12.38 -1.47 23.74
C GLY A 224 -11.64 -0.20 24.17
N SER A 225 -12.39 0.88 24.40
CA SER A 225 -11.88 2.15 24.91
C SER A 225 -12.72 2.62 26.09
N ARG A 226 -12.07 3.12 27.15
CA ARG A 226 -12.76 3.75 28.28
C ARG A 226 -12.09 5.06 28.67
N ILE A 227 -12.94 6.02 29.04
CA ILE A 227 -12.51 7.28 29.64
C ILE A 227 -12.80 7.21 31.14
N LEU A 228 -11.78 7.43 31.96
CA LEU A 228 -11.87 7.31 33.41
C LEU A 228 -11.34 8.59 34.07
N PRO A 229 -12.03 9.11 35.10
CA PRO A 229 -11.47 10.17 35.92
C PRO A 229 -10.34 9.59 36.78
N LEU A 230 -9.17 10.20 36.74
CA LEU A 230 -8.02 9.88 37.57
C LEU A 230 -7.78 11.02 38.55
N LYS A 231 -7.75 10.69 39.85
CA LYS A 231 -7.41 11.65 40.91
C LYS A 231 -6.03 11.32 41.43
N ILE A 232 -5.12 12.29 41.34
CA ILE A 232 -3.75 12.18 41.84
C ILE A 232 -3.62 13.10 43.04
N ARG A 233 -3.05 12.59 44.14
CA ARG A 233 -2.79 13.33 45.38
C ARG A 233 -1.30 13.38 45.69
N VAL A 234 -0.89 14.47 46.31
CA VAL A 234 0.47 14.71 46.81
C VAL A 234 0.36 15.33 48.20
N ASP A 235 1.25 14.95 49.12
CA ASP A 235 1.29 15.47 50.48
C ASP A 235 1.61 16.99 50.51
N HIS A 236 1.09 17.70 51.51
CA HIS A 236 1.30 19.14 51.67
C HIS A 236 2.80 19.51 51.69
N GLY A 237 3.18 20.56 50.97
CA GLY A 237 4.56 21.06 50.92
C GLY A 237 5.54 20.18 50.11
N LYS A 238 5.06 19.16 49.40
CA LYS A 238 5.84 18.39 48.43
C LYS A 238 5.59 18.89 47.01
N GLY A 239 6.67 19.02 46.23
CA GLY A 239 6.65 19.62 44.89
C GLY A 239 6.93 21.13 44.91
N LYS A 240 7.23 21.70 43.74
CA LYS A 240 7.47 23.15 43.58
C LYS A 240 6.13 23.87 43.39
N PRO A 241 5.92 25.07 43.96
CA PRO A 241 4.75 25.87 43.67
C PRO A 241 4.60 26.08 42.15
N GLY A 242 3.40 25.84 41.61
CA GLY A 242 3.11 25.85 40.18
C GLY A 242 3.16 24.46 39.53
N SER A 243 3.71 24.39 38.31
CA SER A 243 3.67 23.20 37.46
C SER A 243 4.83 22.24 37.74
N ASN A 244 4.50 20.99 38.07
CA ASN A 244 5.44 19.90 38.28
C ASN A 244 5.23 18.81 37.22
N PRO A 245 6.27 18.35 36.51
CA PRO A 245 6.13 17.26 35.56
C PRO A 245 5.87 15.93 36.29
N ILE A 246 4.88 15.19 35.81
CA ILE A 246 4.57 13.83 36.27
C ILE A 246 4.46 12.91 35.05
N HIS A 247 4.60 11.61 35.25
CA HIS A 247 4.31 10.62 34.23
C HIS A 247 3.24 9.68 34.71
N ILE A 248 2.33 9.34 33.79
CA ILE A 248 1.29 8.35 34.00
C ILE A 248 1.62 7.18 33.09
N GLU A 249 1.82 6.01 33.67
CA GLU A 249 2.09 4.78 32.95
C GLU A 249 0.89 3.84 33.07
N VAL A 250 0.52 3.20 31.96
CA VAL A 250 -0.45 2.12 31.94
C VAL A 250 0.24 0.87 31.42
N ARG A 251 0.17 -0.22 32.18
CA ARG A 251 0.71 -1.53 31.81
C ARG A 251 -0.35 -2.62 31.92
N ALA A 252 -0.39 -3.56 30.99
CA ALA A 252 -1.21 -4.75 31.14
C ALA A 252 -0.60 -5.68 32.19
N ILE A 253 -1.42 -6.28 33.04
CA ILE A 253 -0.98 -7.20 34.12
C ILE A 253 -0.54 -8.54 33.54
N ASP A 254 -1.15 -8.95 32.43
CA ASP A 254 -0.94 -10.22 31.74
C ASP A 254 0.12 -10.14 30.63
N ASN A 255 0.52 -8.94 30.21
CA ASN A 255 1.51 -8.74 29.16
C ASN A 255 2.39 -7.50 29.39
N ASP A 256 3.62 -7.73 29.87
CA ASP A 256 4.61 -6.68 30.13
C ASP A 256 5.02 -5.86 28.88
N ARG A 257 4.78 -6.38 27.67
CA ARG A 257 5.03 -5.62 26.43
C ARG A 257 3.98 -4.55 26.18
N MET A 258 2.79 -4.68 26.77
CA MET A 258 1.71 -3.71 26.65
C MET A 258 1.81 -2.64 27.73
N ARG A 259 2.79 -1.76 27.56
CA ARG A 259 2.94 -0.57 28.41
C ARG A 259 3.03 0.69 27.57
N THR A 260 2.47 1.77 28.08
CA THR A 260 2.61 3.11 27.51
C THR A 260 2.72 4.13 28.63
N ARG A 261 3.49 5.19 28.40
CA ARG A 261 3.78 6.22 29.40
C ARG A 261 3.59 7.58 28.77
N GLU A 262 2.73 8.38 29.38
CA GLU A 262 2.40 9.72 28.94
C GLU A 262 2.86 10.77 29.95
N LYS A 263 3.26 11.93 29.44
CA LYS A 263 3.69 13.07 30.25
C LYS A 263 2.47 13.90 30.65
N ALA A 264 2.39 14.27 31.91
CA ALA A 264 1.38 15.18 32.43
C ALA A 264 1.99 16.21 33.39
N VAL A 265 1.18 17.17 33.82
CA VAL A 265 1.61 18.23 34.72
C VAL A 265 0.69 18.27 35.94
N PHE A 266 1.29 18.18 37.11
CA PHE A 266 0.66 18.34 38.42
C PHE A 266 0.83 19.77 38.92
N PHE A 267 -0.27 20.40 39.31
CA PHE A 267 -0.28 21.79 39.76
C PHE A 267 -0.38 21.86 41.28
N VAL A 268 0.59 22.55 41.88
CA VAL A 268 0.65 22.89 43.31
C VAL A 268 0.24 24.37 43.44
N PRO A 269 -0.87 24.72 44.11
CA PRO A 269 -1.24 26.11 44.35
C PRO A 269 -0.15 26.86 45.14
N ARG A 270 -0.07 28.17 44.93
CA ARG A 270 0.88 29.05 45.63
C ARG A 270 0.35 29.46 47.00
#